data_AF-A0A370JYE5-F1
#
_entry.id   AF-A0A370JYE5-F1
#
_cell.length_a   1.000
_cell.length_b   1.000
_cell.length_c   1.000
_cell.angle_alpha   90.00
_cell.angle_beta   90.00
_cell.angle_gamma   90.00
#
_symmetry.space_group_name_H-M   'P 1'
#
loop_
_entity.id
_entity.type
_entity.pdbx_description
1 polymer ?
#
loop_
_entity_poly.entity_id
_entity_poly.type
_entity_poly.pdbx_seq_one_letter_code
_entity_poly.pdbx_strand_id
1 'polypeptide(L)' 'MNVFGRVFLILGLVALIAAIVLATMNFITIRDYLVALTAQRSRDFYNVNPRLWITYLVVFGSGFLLGVGLVLSLMVRRQK' A
#
# COMPACT_ATOMS: atom_id res chain seq x y z
N MET A 1 -0.77 -9.67 -25.03
CA MET A 1 -0.46 -9.32 -23.62
C MET A 1 -0.42 -10.63 -22.86
N ASN A 2 0.71 -10.99 -22.26
CA ASN A 2 0.88 -12.28 -21.60
C ASN A 2 -0.10 -12.40 -20.41
N VAL A 3 -0.69 -13.57 -20.21
CA VAL A 3 -1.73 -13.82 -19.17
C VAL A 3 -1.19 -13.47 -17.79
N PHE A 4 0.07 -13.81 -17.52
CA PHE A 4 0.75 -13.48 -16.27
C PHE A 4 0.80 -11.97 -16.00
N GLY A 5 1.16 -11.14 -16.99
CA GLY A 5 1.19 -9.69 -16.83
C GLY A 5 -0.18 -9.09 -16.50
N ARG A 6 -1.26 -9.63 -17.10
CA ARG A 6 -2.64 -9.22 -16.76
C ARG A 6 -2.99 -9.57 -15.32
N VAL A 7 -2.65 -10.78 -14.87
CA VAL A 7 -2.93 -11.23 -13.50
C VAL A 7 -2.18 -10.36 -12.48
N PHE A 8 -0.89 -10.09 -12.70
CA PHE A 8 -0.11 -9.20 -11.82
C PHE A 8 -0.68 -7.79 -11.74
N LEU A 9 -1.14 -7.23 -12.86
CA LEU A 9 -1.78 -5.91 -12.87
C LEU A 9 -3.11 -5.89 -12.11
N ILE A 10 -3.96 -6.90 -12.30
CA ILE A 10 -5.25 -7.01 -11.61
C ILE A 10 -5.03 -7.18 -10.10
N LEU A 11 -4.15 -8.09 -9.69
CA LEU A 11 -3.83 -8.30 -8.28
C LEU A 11 -3.20 -7.06 -7.64
N GLY A 12 -2.29 -6.39 -8.37
CA GLY A 12 -1.71 -5.12 -7.94
C GLY A 12 -2.75 -4.01 -7.78
N LEU A 13 -3.73 -3.93 -8.68
CA LEU A 13 -4.81 -2.94 -8.60
C LEU A 13 -5.72 -3.19 -7.40
N VAL A 14 -6.12 -4.45 -7.17
CA VAL A 14 -6.92 -4.84 -6.00
C VAL A 14 -6.16 -4.56 -4.71
N ALA A 15 -4.88 -4.91 -4.65
CA ALA A 15 -4.01 -4.62 -3.52
C ALA A 15 -3.88 -3.11 -3.28
N LEU A 16 -3.79 -2.29 -4.34
CA LEU A 16 -3.72 -0.83 -4.25
C LEU A 16 -4.99 -0.23 -3.65
N ILE A 17 -6.16 -0.71 -4.08
CA ILE A 17 -7.45 -0.27 -3.52
C ILE A 17 -7.50 -0.62 -2.02
N ALA A 18 -7.14 -1.85 -1.65
CA ALA A 18 -7.07 -2.25 -0.25
C ALA A 18 -6.06 -1.40 0.54
N ALA A 19 -4.91 -1.07 -0.05
CA ALA A 19 -3.90 -0.21 0.54
C ALA A 19 -4.42 1.20 0.82
N ILE A 20 -5.17 1.79 -0.12
CA ILE A 20 -5.79 3.12 0.02
C ILE A 20 -6.80 3.11 1.17
N VAL A 21 -7.64 2.08 1.26
CA VAL A 21 -8.61 1.94 2.37
C VAL A 21 -7.88 1.84 3.70
N LEU A 22 -6.88 0.96 3.81
CA LEU A 22 -6.08 0.80 5.03
C LEU A 22 -5.36 2.10 5.43
N ALA A 23 -4.75 2.79 4.46
CA ALA A 23 -4.08 4.06 4.68
C ALA A 23 -5.06 5.15 5.15
N THR A 24 -6.26 5.19 4.56
CA THR A 24 -7.32 6.14 4.94
C THR A 24 -7.79 5.88 6.37
N MET A 25 -8.06 4.62 6.73
CA MET A 25 -8.44 4.25 8.10
C MET A 25 -7.34 4.58 9.11
N ASN A 26 -6.07 4.33 8.76
CA ASN A 26 -4.95 4.70 9.62
C ASN A 26 -4.75 6.21 9.71
N PHE A 27 -4.99 6.98 8.65
CA PHE A 27 -4.90 8.43 8.69
C PHE A 27 -5.99 9.05 9.57
N ILE A 28 -7.23 8.54 9.48
CA ILE A 28 -8.32 8.94 10.39
C ILE A 28 -7.94 8.62 11.84
N THR A 29 -7.44 7.41 12.08
CA THR A 29 -7.01 6.99 13.41
C THR A 29 -5.86 7.90 13.91
N ILE A 30 -4.82 8.12 13.13
CA ILE A 30 -3.69 8.99 13.51
C ILE A 30 -4.16 10.43 13.72
N ARG A 31 -5.08 10.96 12.90
CA ARG A 31 -5.64 12.31 13.07
C ARG A 31 -6.38 12.43 14.40
N ASP A 32 -7.25 11.48 14.72
CA ASP A 32 -8.00 11.49 15.98
C ASP A 32 -7.05 11.31 17.18
N TYR A 33 -6.02 10.49 17.04
CA TYR A 33 -4.94 10.35 18.02
C TYR A 33 -4.11 11.63 18.12
N LEU A 34 -3.80 12.34 17.04
CA LEU A 34 -3.03 13.60 17.08
C LEU A 34 -3.83 14.73 17.72
N VAL A 35 -5.14 14.80 17.47
CA VAL A 35 -6.08 15.70 18.16
C VAL A 35 -6.16 15.36 19.66
N ALA A 36 -6.13 14.08 20.02
CA ALA A 36 -6.05 13.64 21.41
C ALA A 36 -4.65 13.88 22.03
N LEU A 37 -3.57 13.73 21.28
CA LEU A 37 -2.17 13.85 21.72
C LEU A 37 -1.69 15.31 21.81
N THR A 38 -2.36 16.26 21.17
CA THR A 38 -2.22 17.68 21.55
C THR A 38 -2.59 17.91 23.03
N ALA A 39 -3.31 16.99 23.68
CA ALA A 39 -3.56 17.01 25.12
C ALA A 39 -2.55 16.22 25.98
N GLN A 40 -1.73 15.30 25.42
CA GLN A 40 -0.78 14.49 26.19
C GLN A 40 0.52 14.24 25.40
N ARG A 41 1.56 14.98 25.79
CA ARG A 41 2.86 15.02 25.13
C ARG A 41 3.68 13.76 25.43
N SER A 42 4.24 13.20 24.36
CA SER A 42 5.53 12.50 24.28
C SER A 42 5.75 11.27 25.16
N ARG A 43 5.75 10.07 24.55
CA ARG A 43 6.88 9.12 24.56
C ARG A 43 6.55 7.78 23.89
N ASP A 44 5.28 7.44 23.70
CA ASP A 44 4.87 6.13 23.16
C ASP A 44 4.61 6.08 21.65
N PHE A 45 4.82 7.19 20.93
CA PHE A 45 4.54 7.31 19.49
C PHE A 45 5.35 6.32 18.63
N TYR A 46 6.49 5.86 19.17
CA TYR A 46 7.36 4.87 18.53
C TYR A 46 7.13 3.44 19.00
N ASN A 47 6.15 3.17 19.87
CA ASN A 47 5.70 1.80 20.15
C ASN A 47 4.75 1.33 19.03
N VAL A 48 5.29 1.38 17.81
CA VAL A 48 5.11 0.47 16.69
C VAL A 48 3.69 -0.12 16.58
N ASN A 49 2.69 0.72 16.35
CA ASN A 49 1.32 0.26 16.13
C ASN A 49 1.33 -0.73 14.92
N PRO A 50 1.13 -2.04 15.13
CA PRO A 50 1.40 -3.07 14.11
C PRO A 50 0.52 -2.89 12.86
N ARG A 51 -0.61 -2.19 13.03
CA ARG A 51 -1.50 -1.79 11.95
C ARG A 51 -0.84 -0.88 10.90
N LEU A 52 0.12 -0.02 11.28
CA LEU A 52 0.85 0.84 10.34
C LEU A 52 1.83 0.05 9.48
N TRP A 53 2.51 -0.94 10.07
CA TRP A 53 3.41 -1.84 9.34
C TRP A 53 2.68 -2.66 8.30
N ILE A 54 1.49 -3.16 8.63
CA ILE A 54 0.63 -3.86 7.68
C ILE A 54 0.26 -2.93 6.52
N THR A 55 -0.10 -1.67 6.78
CA THR A 55 -0.38 -0.71 5.70
C THR A 55 0.84 -0.47 4.82
N TYR A 56 2.02 -0.24 5.39
CA TYR A 56 3.23 -0.04 4.59
C TYR A 56 3.55 -1.26 3.73
N LEU A 57 3.39 -2.46 4.27
CA LEU A 57 3.64 -3.71 3.54
C LEU A 57 2.63 -3.93 2.40
N VAL A 58 1.35 -3.63 2.63
CA VAL A 58 0.30 -3.72 1.61
C VAL A 58 0.47 -2.66 0.52
N VAL A 59 0.80 -1.41 0.90
CA VAL A 59 1.12 -0.33 -0.05
C VAL A 59 2.33 -0.72 -0.90
N PHE A 60 3.43 -1.14 -0.27
CA PHE A 60 4.65 -1.52 -0.98
C PHE A 60 4.43 -2.75 -1.90
N GLY A 61 3.74 -3.78 -1.40
CA GLY A 61 3.39 -4.97 -2.17
C GLY A 61 2.51 -4.65 -3.37
N SER A 62 1.54 -3.73 -3.23
CA SER A 62 0.70 -3.29 -4.36
C SER A 62 1.51 -2.61 -5.46
N GLY A 63 2.41 -1.70 -5.08
CA GLY A 63 3.31 -1.01 -6.01
C GLY A 63 4.26 -1.98 -6.72
N PHE A 64 4.79 -2.97 -6.00
CA PHE A 64 5.64 -4.01 -6.57
C PHE A 64 4.89 -4.86 -7.61
N LEU A 65 3.70 -5.34 -7.29
CA LEU A 65 2.88 -6.15 -8.21
C LEU A 65 2.51 -5.38 -9.48
N LEU A 66 2.13 -4.10 -9.35
CA LEU A 66 1.85 -3.22 -10.48
C LEU A 66 3.11 -2.97 -11.33
N GLY A 67 4.25 -2.72 -10.68
CA GLY A 67 5.54 -2.53 -11.35
C GLY A 67 5.96 -3.75 -12.16
N VAL A 68 5.89 -4.94 -11.56
CA VAL A 68 6.18 -6.21 -12.26
C VAL A 68 5.21 -6.44 -13.42
N GLY A 69 3.91 -6.21 -13.21
CA GLY A 69 2.91 -6.33 -14.26
C GLY A 69 3.17 -5.39 -15.45
N LEU A 70 3.61 -4.16 -15.19
CA LEU A 70 4.00 -3.18 -16.20
C LEU A 70 5.26 -3.60 -16.96
N VAL A 71 6.32 -4.02 -16.25
CA VAL A 71 7.57 -4.47 -16.86
C VAL A 71 7.34 -5.68 -17.77
N LEU A 72 6.56 -6.67 -17.31
CA LEU A 72 6.19 -7.82 -18.13
C LEU A 72 5.37 -7.42 -19.37
N SER A 73 4.49 -6.43 -19.24
CA SER A 73 3.71 -5.90 -20.38
C SER A 73 4.60 -5.19 -21.40
N LEU A 74 5.60 -4.43 -20.94
CA LEU A 74 6.57 -3.73 -21.78
C LEU A 74 7.52 -4.70 -22.49
N MET A 75 8.03 -5.73 -21.82
CA MET A 75 8.87 -6.75 -22.43
C MET A 75 8.13 -7.49 -23.55
N VAL A 76 6.86 -7.85 -23.34
CA VAL A 76 6.02 -8.50 -24.36
C VAL A 76 5.72 -7.58 -25.54
N ARG A 77 5.65 -6.25 -25.34
CA ARG A 77 5.55 -5.28 -26.44
C ARG A 77 6.85 -5.17 -27.25
N ARG A 78 8.02 -5.33 -26.62
CA ARG A 78 9.32 -5.29 -27.32
C ARG A 78 9.64 -6.55 -28.11
N GLN A 79 8.99 -7.67 -27.80
CA GLN A 79 9.13 -8.94 -28.53
C GLN A 79 8.12 -9.11 -29.68
N LYS A 80 7.21 -8.16 -29.88
CA LYS A 80 6.30 -8.10 -31.02
C LYS A 80 6.78 -7.03 -32.00
#